data_AF-A0A812ISZ3-F1
#
_entry.id   AF-A0A812ISZ3-F1
#
_cell.length_a   1.000
_cell.length_b   1.000
_cell.length_c   1.000
_cell.angle_alpha   90.00
_cell.angle_beta   90.00
_cell.angle_gamma   90.00
#
_symmetry.space_group_name_H-M   'P 1'
#
loop_
_entity.id
_entity.type
_entity.pdbx_description
1 polymer ?
#
loop_
_entity_poly.entity_id
_entity_poly.type
_entity_poly.pdbx_seq_one_letter_code
_entity_poly.pdbx_strand_id
1 'polypeptide(L)'
;MIENILRSPRWLQKTAAPVPLCLMSQAGQVGTLMFSIVMMRSSIQVRGFSVVAKRSEKDVKALMVERRVDAPSDEPRAEQVERHWNRHVTNEALEAARREGDRGSLQEARQLLEDASQILGASPLVQSGDPVCLGLLSDLRDCMDDLRNRQQYMTMGSKKMAMISRKHGRQRACNVGPDDAVSYTNAMQKETRAAFKMSIA
;
A
#
# COMPACT_ATOMS: atom_id res chain seq x y z
N MET A 1 25.61 16.80 -11.12
CA MET A 1 25.60 16.87 -9.64
C MET A 1 24.27 16.28 -9.16
N ILE A 2 24.05 14.97 -9.38
CA ILE A 2 22.84 14.23 -8.99
C ILE A 2 23.27 12.79 -8.67
N GLU A 3 23.70 12.55 -7.45
CA GLU A 3 23.86 11.20 -6.87
C GLU A 3 23.62 11.32 -5.36
N ASN A 4 22.41 11.02 -4.87
CA ASN A 4 22.16 10.51 -3.50
C ASN A 4 20.67 10.42 -3.13
N ILE A 5 19.86 9.56 -3.76
CA ILE A 5 18.56 9.16 -3.19
C ILE A 5 18.27 7.68 -3.47
N LEU A 6 19.16 6.79 -3.02
CA LEU A 6 18.85 5.38 -2.81
C LEU A 6 19.37 4.97 -1.42
N ARG A 7 18.80 5.59 -0.37
CA ARG A 7 18.95 5.07 0.99
C ARG A 7 17.86 4.01 1.22
N SER A 8 18.32 2.79 1.44
CA SER A 8 17.54 1.57 1.66
C SER A 8 16.52 1.71 2.80
N PRO A 9 15.34 1.06 2.71
CA PRO A 9 14.37 1.03 3.81
C PRO A 9 14.90 0.32 5.07
N ARG A 10 14.64 0.96 6.22
CA ARG A 10 15.16 0.69 7.57
C ARG A 10 14.67 -0.62 8.25
N TRP A 11 14.13 -1.57 7.51
CA TRP A 11 13.56 -2.82 8.06
C TRP A 11 14.52 -4.01 8.05
N LEU A 12 15.78 -3.80 7.65
CA LEU A 12 16.78 -4.85 7.46
C LEU A 12 17.88 -4.84 8.54
N GLN A 13 17.54 -4.49 9.79
CA GLN A 13 18.48 -4.57 10.92
C GLN A 13 17.77 -5.04 12.20
N LYS A 14 17.69 -6.36 12.37
CA LYS A 14 17.58 -7.17 13.62
C LYS A 14 17.24 -8.59 13.14
N THR A 15 18.08 -9.62 13.23
CA THR A 15 19.01 -10.01 14.29
C THR A 15 20.18 -10.80 13.69
N ALA A 16 21.39 -10.51 14.14
CA ALA A 16 22.57 -11.32 13.89
C ALA A 16 22.81 -12.22 15.12
N ALA A 17 23.05 -13.49 14.87
CA ALA A 17 23.94 -14.32 15.69
C ALA A 17 24.54 -15.43 14.80
N PRO A 18 25.78 -15.28 14.31
CA PRO A 18 26.55 -16.41 13.82
C PRO A 18 27.23 -17.09 15.01
N VAL A 19 26.98 -18.39 15.19
CA VAL A 19 27.75 -19.25 16.11
C VAL A 19 29.09 -19.58 15.42
N PRO A 20 30.25 -19.44 16.06
CA PRO A 20 31.51 -19.80 15.45
C PRO A 20 31.73 -21.31 15.58
N LEU A 21 31.69 -22.05 14.45
CA LEU A 21 32.23 -23.40 14.41
C LEU A 21 33.69 -23.32 13.96
N CYS A 22 34.60 -23.37 14.93
CA CYS A 22 36.00 -23.70 14.69
C CYS A 22 36.10 -25.22 14.66
N LEU A 23 36.43 -25.83 13.52
CA LEU A 23 37.01 -27.17 13.49
C LEU A 23 37.86 -27.38 12.24
N MET A 24 39.16 -27.27 12.49
CA MET A 24 40.32 -27.93 11.90
C MET A 24 40.24 -28.42 10.43
N SER A 25 41.14 -27.82 9.66
CA SER A 25 41.76 -28.33 8.43
C SER A 25 42.16 -29.81 8.51
N GLN A 26 41.75 -30.60 7.51
CA GLN A 26 42.64 -31.51 6.79
C GLN A 26 42.04 -32.02 5.47
N ALA A 27 42.87 -31.93 4.43
CA ALA A 27 42.95 -32.80 3.25
C ALA A 27 41.71 -33.00 2.34
N GLY A 28 41.76 -32.31 1.19
CA GLY A 28 41.59 -32.91 -0.14
C GLY A 28 40.27 -33.61 -0.47
N GLN A 29 39.34 -32.88 -1.08
CA GLN A 29 38.39 -33.46 -2.04
C GLN A 29 37.89 -32.39 -3.02
N VAL A 30 38.06 -32.70 -4.30
CA VAL A 30 37.47 -31.97 -5.43
C VAL A 30 35.97 -32.22 -5.36
N GLY A 31 35.20 -31.23 -4.94
CA GLY A 31 33.77 -31.36 -4.71
C GLY A 31 33.08 -30.05 -5.03
N THR A 32 32.43 -30.05 -6.18
CA THR A 32 31.31 -29.20 -6.61
C THR A 32 30.89 -28.13 -5.60
N LEU A 33 31.01 -26.87 -6.02
CA LEU A 33 30.42 -25.71 -5.35
C LEU A 33 28.93 -25.96 -5.05
N MET A 34 28.65 -26.46 -3.85
CA MET A 34 27.32 -26.43 -3.26
C MET A 34 27.07 -24.98 -2.87
N PHE A 35 26.63 -24.17 -3.84
CA PHE A 35 25.91 -22.95 -3.53
C PHE A 35 24.65 -23.38 -2.77
N SER A 36 24.72 -23.39 -1.44
CA SER A 36 23.54 -23.47 -0.59
C SER A 36 22.74 -22.19 -0.79
N ILE A 37 21.91 -22.17 -1.84
CA ILE A 37 20.89 -21.16 -2.04
C ILE A 37 19.87 -21.37 -0.93
N VAL A 38 19.92 -20.52 0.09
CA VAL A 38 18.88 -20.45 1.11
C VAL A 38 17.62 -19.92 0.41
N MET A 39 16.80 -20.82 -0.12
CA MET A 39 15.48 -20.47 -0.65
C MET A 39 14.58 -20.06 0.53
N MET A 40 14.41 -18.75 0.73
CA MET A 40 13.37 -18.25 1.63
C MET A 40 12.00 -18.57 1.01
N ARG A 41 11.35 -19.62 1.52
CA ARG A 41 9.96 -19.96 1.21
C ARG A 41 9.06 -19.24 2.21
N SER A 42 8.13 -18.42 1.73
CA SER A 42 7.05 -17.89 2.56
C SER A 42 5.74 -18.59 2.21
N SER A 43 4.98 -18.97 3.25
CA SER A 43 3.69 -19.62 3.10
C SER A 43 2.61 -18.75 3.73
N ILE A 44 1.54 -18.48 2.98
CA ILE A 44 0.34 -17.83 3.51
C ILE A 44 -0.73 -18.90 3.68
N GLN A 45 -1.32 -18.97 4.88
CA GLN A 45 -2.44 -19.86 5.19
C GLN A 45 -3.69 -19.04 5.46
N VAL A 46 -4.79 -19.42 4.80
CA VAL A 46 -6.11 -18.81 5.04
C VAL A 46 -6.99 -19.81 5.77
N ARG A 47 -7.67 -19.34 6.82
CA ARG A 47 -8.73 -20.08 7.52
C ARG A 47 -10.00 -19.26 7.49
N GLY A 48 -11.07 -19.85 6.98
CA GLY A 48 -12.41 -19.24 6.97
C GLY A 48 -13.21 -19.64 8.21
N PHE A 49 -14.16 -18.79 8.59
CA PHE A 49 -15.26 -19.17 9.49
C PHE A 49 -16.56 -19.09 8.70
N SER A 50 -17.25 -20.23 8.59
CA SER A 50 -18.55 -20.26 7.93
C SER A 50 -19.61 -19.75 8.90
N VAL A 51 -20.20 -18.60 8.60
CA VAL A 51 -21.28 -18.01 9.41
C VAL A 51 -22.53 -18.89 9.41
N VAL A 52 -22.85 -19.50 8.25
CA VAL A 52 -24.02 -20.39 8.10
C VAL A 52 -23.81 -21.67 8.89
N ALA A 53 -22.64 -22.31 8.79
CA ALA A 53 -22.33 -23.55 9.50
C ALA A 53 -21.85 -23.33 10.94
N LYS A 54 -21.71 -22.06 11.37
CA LYS A 54 -21.21 -21.62 12.69
C LYS A 54 -19.93 -22.35 13.14
N ARG A 55 -19.03 -22.64 12.19
CA ARG A 55 -17.78 -23.36 12.47
C ARG A 55 -16.65 -22.85 11.59
N SER A 56 -15.43 -22.98 12.09
CA SER A 56 -14.24 -22.78 11.27
C SER A 56 -14.16 -23.84 10.18
N GLU A 57 -13.83 -23.41 8.97
CA GLU A 57 -13.56 -24.30 7.86
C GLU A 57 -12.27 -25.06 8.13
N LYS A 58 -12.29 -26.36 7.84
CA LYS A 58 -11.14 -27.25 8.04
C LYS A 58 -10.16 -27.20 6.88
N ASP A 59 -10.63 -26.75 5.72
CA ASP A 59 -9.82 -26.63 4.51
C ASP A 59 -8.91 -25.41 4.63
N VAL A 60 -7.66 -25.65 5.01
CA VAL A 60 -6.60 -24.63 4.95
C VAL A 60 -6.11 -24.58 3.52
N LYS A 61 -6.34 -23.45 2.83
CA LYS A 61 -5.66 -23.17 1.56
C LYS A 61 -4.31 -22.53 1.86
N ALA A 62 -3.25 -23.12 1.31
CA ALA A 62 -1.89 -22.63 1.43
C ALA A 62 -1.42 -22.14 0.07
N LEU A 63 -0.92 -20.90 0.01
CA LEU A 63 -0.17 -20.39 -1.12
C LEU A 63 1.31 -20.35 -0.73
N MET A 64 2.15 -21.01 -1.54
CA MET A 64 3.59 -20.94 -1.40
C MET A 64 4.13 -19.92 -2.38
N VAL A 65 4.89 -18.95 -1.90
CA VAL A 65 5.57 -17.97 -2.73
C VAL A 65 7.06 -18.31 -2.72
N GLU A 66 7.59 -18.60 -3.90
CA GLU A 66 9.00 -18.90 -4.10
C GLU A 66 9.67 -17.73 -4.84
N ARG A 67 10.73 -17.19 -4.26
CA ARG A 67 11.58 -16.23 -4.96
C ARG A 67 12.60 -17.00 -5.79
N ARG A 68 12.46 -16.92 -7.10
CA ARG A 68 13.46 -17.42 -8.05
C ARG A 68 14.63 -16.44 -8.14
N VAL A 69 15.85 -16.96 -8.07
CA VAL A 69 17.10 -16.16 -8.13
C VAL A 69 17.43 -15.76 -9.57
N ASP A 70 16.95 -16.55 -10.52
CA ASP A 70 17.07 -16.41 -11.97
C ASP A 70 15.89 -15.68 -12.62
N ALA A 71 14.95 -15.14 -11.82
CA ALA A 71 13.84 -14.36 -12.37
C ALA A 71 14.36 -13.09 -13.06
N PRO A 72 14.03 -12.86 -14.35
CA PRO A 72 14.44 -11.64 -15.03
C PRO A 72 13.84 -10.41 -14.34
N SER A 73 14.67 -9.39 -14.08
CA SER A 73 14.23 -8.16 -13.41
C SER A 73 13.23 -7.35 -14.23
N ASP A 74 13.24 -7.55 -15.55
CA ASP A 74 12.53 -6.72 -16.52
C ASP A 74 11.23 -7.39 -17.01
N GLU A 75 10.85 -8.54 -16.43
CA GLU A 75 9.58 -9.16 -16.78
C GLU A 75 8.41 -8.30 -16.29
N PRO A 76 7.45 -7.97 -17.16
CA PRO A 76 6.29 -7.17 -16.76
C PRO A 76 5.52 -7.92 -15.67
N ARG A 77 5.15 -7.20 -14.61
CA ARG A 77 4.31 -7.76 -13.56
C ARG A 77 3.00 -8.23 -14.16
N ALA A 78 2.47 -9.35 -13.66
CA ALA A 78 1.12 -9.75 -13.97
C ALA A 78 0.14 -8.61 -13.67
N GLU A 79 -0.83 -8.36 -14.54
CA GLU A 79 -1.67 -7.15 -14.46
C GLU A 79 -2.33 -6.96 -13.10
N GLN A 80 -2.80 -8.04 -12.45
CA GLN A 80 -3.41 -7.95 -11.13
C GLN A 80 -2.41 -7.49 -10.07
N VAL A 81 -1.16 -7.95 -10.14
CA VAL A 81 -0.08 -7.52 -9.26
C VAL A 81 0.22 -6.04 -9.49
N GLU A 82 0.27 -5.61 -10.75
CA GLU A 82 0.51 -4.21 -11.10
C GLU A 82 -0.62 -3.28 -10.62
N ARG A 83 -1.90 -3.68 -10.80
CA ARG A 83 -3.04 -2.93 -10.24
C ARG A 83 -2.96 -2.79 -8.72
N HIS A 84 -2.59 -3.88 -8.03
CA HIS A 84 -2.45 -3.86 -6.57
C HIS A 84 -1.25 -3.03 -6.12
N TRP A 85 -0.15 -3.08 -6.87
CA TRP A 85 1.01 -2.23 -6.64
C TRP A 85 0.64 -0.75 -6.76
N ASN A 86 -0.03 -0.36 -7.84
CA ASN A 86 -0.46 1.02 -8.06
C ASN A 86 -1.40 1.48 -6.94
N ARG A 87 -2.36 0.65 -6.52
CA ARG A 87 -3.21 0.94 -5.36
C ARG A 87 -2.43 1.15 -4.07
N HIS A 88 -1.42 0.31 -3.83
CA HIS A 88 -0.57 0.42 -2.65
C HIS A 88 0.21 1.73 -2.65
N VAL A 89 0.85 2.08 -3.77
CA VAL A 89 1.58 3.35 -3.95
C VAL A 89 0.65 4.55 -3.71
N THR A 90 -0.55 4.54 -4.31
CA THR A 90 -1.56 5.59 -4.08
C THR A 90 -1.93 5.72 -2.60
N ASN A 91 -2.19 4.60 -1.91
CA ASN A 91 -2.59 4.64 -0.50
C ASN A 91 -1.47 5.20 0.39
N GLU A 92 -0.23 4.72 0.22
CA GLU A 92 0.92 5.20 0.98
C GLU A 92 1.15 6.70 0.78
N ALA A 93 1.03 7.16 -0.47
CA ALA A 93 1.18 8.57 -0.81
C ALA A 93 0.08 9.43 -0.17
N LEU A 94 -1.18 8.98 -0.19
CA LEU A 94 -2.30 9.69 0.45
C LEU A 94 -2.14 9.77 1.96
N GLU A 95 -1.69 8.69 2.61
CA GLU A 95 -1.43 8.70 4.05
C GLU A 95 -0.26 9.61 4.41
N ALA A 96 0.83 9.56 3.65
CA ALA A 96 1.99 10.42 3.85
C ALA A 96 1.65 11.91 3.61
N ALA A 97 0.98 12.22 2.50
CA ALA A 97 0.56 13.57 2.15
C ALA A 97 -0.40 14.13 3.19
N ARG A 98 -1.33 13.33 3.72
CA ARG A 98 -2.21 13.74 4.81
C ARG A 98 -1.44 14.02 6.10
N ARG A 99 -0.41 13.23 6.43
CA ARG A 99 0.44 13.50 7.61
C ARG A 99 1.17 14.84 7.49
N GLU A 100 1.77 15.14 6.35
CA GLU A 100 2.43 16.44 6.12
C GLU A 100 1.42 17.59 6.04
N GLY A 101 0.30 17.33 5.37
CA GLY A 101 -0.84 18.22 5.32
C GLY A 101 -1.30 18.61 6.72
N ASP A 102 -1.49 17.66 7.65
CA ASP A 102 -1.92 17.94 9.02
C ASP A 102 -0.92 18.84 9.77
N ARG A 103 0.38 18.70 9.51
CA ARG A 103 1.46 19.53 10.07
C ARG A 103 1.52 20.96 9.49
N GLY A 104 0.85 21.23 8.38
CA GLY A 104 0.90 22.54 7.70
C GLY A 104 1.82 22.59 6.50
N SER A 105 2.53 21.49 6.24
CA SER A 105 3.48 21.31 5.12
C SER A 105 2.73 20.91 3.84
N LEU A 106 1.96 21.86 3.29
CA LEU A 106 1.11 21.59 2.11
C LEU A 106 1.93 21.39 0.83
N GLN A 107 3.09 22.04 0.73
CA GLN A 107 3.97 21.89 -0.44
C GLN A 107 4.58 20.49 -0.47
N GLU A 108 5.03 20.00 0.68
CA GLU A 108 5.56 18.65 0.86
C GLU A 108 4.48 17.60 0.62
N ALA A 109 3.27 17.83 1.14
CA ALA A 109 2.12 16.98 0.84
C ALA A 109 1.83 16.91 -0.66
N ARG A 110 1.93 18.03 -1.38
CA ARG A 110 1.73 18.08 -2.84
C ARG A 110 2.81 17.30 -3.57
N GLN A 111 4.07 17.45 -3.17
CA GLN A 111 5.20 16.74 -3.77
C GLN A 111 5.01 15.21 -3.64
N LEU A 112 4.57 14.72 -2.48
CA LEU A 112 4.33 13.28 -2.28
C LEU A 112 3.27 12.71 -3.24
N LEU A 113 2.22 13.49 -3.54
CA LEU A 113 1.17 13.08 -4.48
C LEU A 113 1.63 13.19 -5.94
N GLU A 114 2.47 14.17 -6.26
CA GLU A 114 3.08 14.34 -7.58
C GLU A 114 4.04 13.18 -7.88
N ASP A 115 4.92 12.83 -6.94
CA ASP A 115 5.86 11.71 -7.07
C ASP A 115 5.10 10.40 -7.29
N ALA A 116 4.02 10.16 -6.53
CA ALA A 116 3.17 9.01 -6.72
C ALA A 116 2.48 9.02 -8.09
N SER A 117 2.02 10.19 -8.57
CA SER A 117 1.42 10.33 -9.89
C SER A 117 2.41 10.02 -11.01
N GLN A 118 3.68 10.39 -10.86
CA GLN A 118 4.75 10.05 -11.80
C GLN A 118 5.03 8.54 -11.82
N ILE A 119 5.12 7.90 -10.63
CA ILE A 119 5.31 6.45 -10.52
C ILE A 119 4.17 5.71 -11.21
N LEU A 120 2.92 6.10 -10.96
CA LEU A 120 1.76 5.50 -11.61
C LEU A 120 1.75 5.78 -13.12
N GLY A 121 2.09 6.99 -13.55
CA GLY A 121 2.18 7.37 -14.96
C GLY A 121 3.17 6.53 -15.78
N ALA A 122 4.22 6.03 -15.13
CA ALA A 122 5.20 5.13 -15.74
C ALA A 122 4.73 3.67 -15.82
N SER A 123 3.63 3.30 -15.13
CA SER A 123 3.11 1.94 -15.13
C SER A 123 2.56 1.55 -16.52
N PRO A 124 2.86 0.35 -17.03
CA PRO A 124 2.33 -0.13 -18.32
C PRO A 124 0.80 -0.09 -18.39
N LEU A 125 0.12 -0.36 -17.27
CA LEU A 125 -1.35 -0.36 -17.21
C LEU A 125 -1.95 1.04 -17.35
N VAL A 126 -1.27 2.08 -16.86
CA VAL A 126 -1.74 3.46 -17.09
C VAL A 126 -1.56 3.82 -18.57
N GLN A 127 -0.42 3.46 -19.15
CA GLN A 127 -0.14 3.73 -20.57
C GLN A 127 -1.10 2.99 -21.50
N SER A 128 -1.54 1.78 -21.13
CA SER A 128 -2.55 1.02 -21.87
C SER A 128 -3.99 1.46 -21.58
N GLY A 129 -4.21 2.44 -20.70
CA GLY A 129 -5.53 2.98 -20.38
C GLY A 129 -6.38 2.13 -19.45
N ASP A 130 -5.78 1.34 -18.54
CA ASP A 130 -6.52 0.56 -17.54
C ASP A 130 -7.39 1.49 -16.66
N PRO A 131 -8.72 1.25 -16.60
CA PRO A 131 -9.65 2.19 -15.96
C PRO A 131 -9.42 2.31 -14.45
N VAL A 132 -8.94 1.24 -13.79
CA VAL A 132 -8.63 1.29 -12.35
C VAL A 132 -7.43 2.19 -12.11
N CYS A 133 -6.37 2.02 -12.89
CA CYS A 133 -5.15 2.81 -12.72
C CYS A 133 -5.34 4.28 -13.12
N LEU A 134 -6.15 4.56 -14.16
CA LEU A 134 -6.55 5.92 -14.49
C LEU A 134 -7.40 6.56 -13.38
N GLY A 135 -8.30 5.80 -12.76
CA GLY A 135 -9.06 6.26 -11.59
C GLY A 135 -8.17 6.66 -10.42
N LEU A 136 -7.10 5.91 -10.14
CA LEU A 136 -6.13 6.26 -9.10
C LEU A 136 -5.41 7.58 -9.39
N LEU A 137 -5.05 7.83 -10.66
CA LEU A 137 -4.43 9.10 -11.05
C LEU A 137 -5.40 10.28 -10.92
N SER A 138 -6.67 10.08 -11.26
CA SER A 138 -7.71 11.10 -11.03
C SER A 138 -7.85 11.41 -9.55
N ASP A 139 -7.95 10.39 -8.70
CA ASP A 139 -8.08 10.53 -7.25
C ASP A 139 -6.88 11.31 -6.65
N LEU A 140 -5.66 11.08 -7.13
CA LEU A 140 -4.46 11.81 -6.70
C LEU A 140 -4.51 13.29 -7.13
N ARG A 141 -4.92 13.57 -8.37
CA ARG A 141 -5.06 14.95 -8.89
C ARG A 141 -6.11 15.75 -8.13
N ASP A 142 -7.26 15.15 -7.88
CA ASP A 142 -8.35 15.76 -7.10
C ASP A 142 -7.91 16.09 -5.66
N CYS A 143 -7.05 15.25 -5.08
CA CYS A 143 -6.45 15.50 -3.76
C CYS A 143 -5.41 16.62 -3.80
N MET A 144 -4.62 16.72 -4.86
CA MET A 144 -3.66 17.82 -5.04
C MET A 144 -4.36 19.17 -5.20
N ASP A 145 -5.52 19.22 -5.86
CA ASP A 145 -6.30 20.45 -5.98
C ASP A 145 -6.81 20.98 -4.64
N ASP A 146 -6.96 20.12 -3.64
CA ASP A 146 -7.35 20.50 -2.29
C ASP A 146 -6.20 20.94 -1.38
N LEU A 147 -4.96 20.90 -1.88
CA LEU A 147 -3.76 21.35 -1.17
C LEU A 147 -3.38 22.81 -1.47
N ARG A 148 -4.22 23.57 -2.18
CA ARG A 148 -3.92 24.97 -2.58
C ARG A 148 -3.73 25.91 -1.39
N ASN A 149 -4.52 25.75 -0.34
CA ASN A 149 -4.40 26.56 0.86
C ASN A 149 -4.87 25.79 2.11
N ARG A 150 -4.47 26.29 3.28
CA ARG A 150 -4.72 25.64 4.58
C ARG A 150 -6.21 25.46 4.86
N GLN A 151 -7.03 26.43 4.48
CA GLN A 151 -8.46 26.38 4.74
C GLN A 151 -9.12 25.26 3.94
N GLN A 152 -8.84 25.18 2.63
CA GLN A 152 -9.37 24.13 1.74
C GLN A 152 -8.92 22.73 2.17
N TYR A 153 -7.65 22.59 2.59
CA TYR A 153 -7.15 21.34 3.13
C TYR A 153 -7.91 20.91 4.40
N MET A 154 -8.13 21.83 5.33
CA MET A 154 -8.82 21.55 6.59
C MET A 154 -10.31 21.25 6.41
N THR A 155 -10.98 21.98 5.52
CA THR A 155 -12.42 21.78 5.27
C THR A 155 -12.68 20.53 4.46
N MET A 156 -11.85 20.22 3.45
CA MET A 156 -12.14 19.17 2.47
C MET A 156 -10.97 18.22 2.25
N GLY A 157 -9.77 18.71 1.93
CA GLY A 157 -8.64 17.88 1.47
C GLY A 157 -8.27 16.74 2.43
N SER A 158 -8.11 17.05 3.72
CA SER A 158 -7.80 16.06 4.77
C SER A 158 -8.83 14.93 4.89
N LYS A 159 -10.10 15.23 4.64
CA LYS A 159 -11.21 14.27 4.69
C LYS A 159 -11.28 13.44 3.42
N LYS A 160 -11.11 14.09 2.25
CA LYS A 160 -11.06 13.45 0.94
C LYS A 160 -9.93 12.42 0.89
N MET A 161 -8.71 12.82 1.28
CA MET A 161 -7.55 11.91 1.34
C MET A 161 -7.80 10.71 2.26
N ALA A 162 -8.38 10.93 3.45
CA ALA A 162 -8.70 9.84 4.37
C ALA A 162 -9.76 8.88 3.79
N MET A 163 -10.75 9.39 3.08
CA MET A 163 -11.79 8.59 2.42
C MET A 163 -11.19 7.75 1.28
N ILE A 164 -10.42 8.36 0.38
CA ILE A 164 -9.80 7.69 -0.76
C ILE A 164 -8.77 6.65 -0.29
N SER A 165 -7.96 6.99 0.72
CA SER A 165 -7.04 6.02 1.34
C SER A 165 -7.80 4.81 1.88
N ARG A 166 -8.92 5.00 2.59
CA ARG A 166 -9.75 3.88 3.06
C ARG A 166 -10.37 3.07 1.92
N LYS A 167 -10.78 3.72 0.83
CA LYS A 167 -11.34 3.08 -0.37
C LYS A 167 -10.32 2.13 -1.00
N HIS A 168 -9.07 2.56 -1.14
CA HIS A 168 -8.01 1.77 -1.80
C HIS A 168 -7.25 0.83 -0.86
N GLY A 169 -7.16 1.15 0.43
CA GLY A 169 -6.44 0.36 1.45
C GLY A 169 -7.22 -0.84 1.98
N ARG A 170 -8.56 -0.86 1.85
CA ARG A 170 -9.36 -2.02 2.25
C ARG A 170 -9.31 -3.12 1.19
N GLN A 171 -8.57 -4.19 1.48
CA GLN A 171 -8.57 -5.40 0.68
C GLN A 171 -9.95 -6.08 0.76
N ARG A 172 -10.75 -5.88 -0.29
CA ARG A 172 -11.92 -6.67 -0.71
C ARG A 172 -12.65 -7.46 0.39
N ALA A 173 -13.40 -6.75 1.23
CA ALA A 173 -14.60 -7.30 1.87
C ALA A 173 -15.82 -6.37 1.73
N CYS A 174 -15.64 -5.17 1.17
CA CYS A 174 -16.75 -4.28 0.84
C CYS A 174 -16.79 -4.13 -0.68
N ASN A 175 -17.73 -4.81 -1.34
CA ASN A 175 -18.22 -4.36 -2.64
C ASN A 175 -18.82 -2.97 -2.41
N VAL A 176 -18.01 -1.94 -2.60
CA VAL A 176 -18.49 -0.57 -2.65
C VAL A 176 -18.64 -0.22 -4.12
N GLY A 177 -19.89 0.04 -4.53
CA GLY A 177 -20.26 0.33 -5.91
C GLY A 177 -19.74 1.69 -6.41
N PRO A 178 -19.98 2.02 -7.68
CA PRO A 178 -19.51 3.24 -8.33
C PRO A 178 -20.11 4.55 -7.75
N ASP A 179 -21.13 4.48 -6.90
CA ASP A 179 -21.87 5.65 -6.38
C ASP A 179 -21.27 6.31 -5.11
N ASP A 180 -20.20 5.78 -4.53
CA ASP A 180 -19.67 6.30 -3.25
C ASP A 180 -18.86 7.60 -3.37
N ALA A 181 -18.87 8.25 -4.55
CA ALA A 181 -18.33 9.59 -4.76
C ALA A 181 -19.24 10.72 -4.21
N VAL A 182 -20.27 10.38 -3.42
CA VAL A 182 -21.11 11.39 -2.76
C VAL A 182 -20.31 12.07 -1.64
N SER A 183 -19.98 13.34 -1.90
CA SER A 183 -19.44 14.34 -0.98
C SER A 183 -19.67 14.01 0.51
N TYR A 184 -18.62 13.51 1.17
CA TYR A 184 -18.64 13.24 2.61
C TYR A 184 -18.60 14.57 3.37
N THR A 185 -19.77 15.17 3.55
CA THR A 185 -19.96 16.27 4.50
C THR A 185 -20.61 15.71 5.76
N ASN A 186 -19.91 15.85 6.87
CA ASN A 186 -20.42 15.55 8.21
C ASN A 186 -21.38 16.65 8.73
N ALA A 187 -21.90 17.50 7.85
CA ALA A 187 -22.86 18.55 8.17
C ALA A 187 -24.16 17.96 8.73
N MET A 188 -24.74 16.99 8.03
CA MET A 188 -25.99 16.34 8.45
C MET A 188 -25.83 15.55 9.77
N GLN A 189 -24.67 14.92 9.98
CA GLN A 189 -24.34 14.26 11.26
C GLN A 189 -24.15 15.26 12.41
N LYS A 190 -23.65 16.46 12.11
CA LYS A 190 -23.45 17.53 13.11
C LYS A 190 -24.80 18.14 13.52
N GLU A 191 -25.72 18.32 12.56
CA GLU A 191 -27.09 18.79 12.79
C GLU A 191 -27.91 17.79 13.61
N THR A 192 -27.89 16.50 13.26
CA THR A 192 -28.59 15.46 14.03
C THR A 192 -28.05 15.33 15.46
N ARG A 193 -26.73 15.45 15.65
CA ARG A 193 -26.13 15.43 16.99
C ARG A 193 -26.46 16.70 17.81
N ALA A 194 -26.59 17.85 17.16
CA ALA A 194 -27.01 19.09 17.80
C ALA A 194 -28.48 19.03 18.23
N ALA A 195 -29.37 18.54 17.34
CA ALA A 195 -30.79 18.36 17.64
C ALA A 195 -31.01 17.38 18.81
N PHE A 196 -30.28 16.26 18.84
CA PHE A 196 -30.34 15.30 19.95
C PHE A 196 -29.87 15.89 21.28
N LYS A 197 -28.85 16.76 21.27
CA LYS A 197 -28.40 17.46 22.48
C LYS A 197 -29.46 18.43 23.01
N MET A 198 -30.22 19.07 22.11
CA MET A 198 -31.27 20.01 22.48
C MET A 198 -32.53 19.31 23.02
N SER A 199 -32.79 18.06 22.65
CA SER A 199 -33.95 17.30 23.15
C SER A 199 -33.74 16.65 24.52
N ILE A 200 -32.51 16.68 25.05
CA ILE A 200 -32.14 16.10 26.36
C ILE A 200 -31.96 17.18 27.44
N ALA A 201 -31.91 18.45 27.04
CA ALA A 201 -31.89 19.61 27.93
C ALA A 201 -33.32 20.13 28.18
#